data_AF-A0AAW4NQ40-F1
#
_entry.id   AF-A0AAW4NQ40-F1
#
_cell.length_a   1.000
_cell.length_b   1.000
_cell.length_c   1.000
_cell.angle_alpha   90.00
_cell.angle_beta   90.00
_cell.angle_gamma   90.00
#
_symmetry.space_group_name_H-M   'P 1'
#
loop_
_entity.id
_entity.type
_entity.pdbx_description
1 polymer ?
#
loop_
_entity_poly.entity_id
_entity_poly.type
_entity_poly.pdbx_seq_one_letter_code
_entity_poly.pdbx_strand_id
1 'polypeptide(L)'
;MCEFPEWLDNYIFNILKAKYSPDYVRFEYNLNLNKDEVLIYLGTYFPRSYIETNSLFTEFADAVNYTKAIEHKSELKILDLGCGTGGEILGILSFVDKFVLNVNAIKLLAIDGNQESLRIFEKVISYFKAHTRLDINYSIGPAFIENKEDLDTIAEIVSEQYDIILSCKAICELLAKKRFEQKPYKSIVAMLASKLTSDGVLFIEDVTVKSPATNTFIPIILNSELNEFVRENKDFTTIFPRSCANNENKCIGGCFFKREFIFSHSHKSNDVSKVVFRFIGKKDILNRLKITDESKKYNCKISKK
;
A
#
# COMPACT_ATOMS: atom_id res chain seq x y z
N MET A 1 7.29 -18.10 -6.13
CA MET A 1 6.11 -17.38 -6.64
C MET A 1 5.15 -17.25 -5.48
N CYS A 2 4.65 -16.05 -5.19
CA CYS A 2 3.49 -15.94 -4.30
C CYS A 2 2.26 -16.34 -5.12
N GLU A 3 1.53 -17.33 -4.62
CA GLU A 3 0.29 -17.80 -5.22
C GLU A 3 -0.89 -17.19 -4.48
N PHE A 4 -1.96 -16.91 -5.21
CA PHE A 4 -3.20 -16.44 -4.60
C PHE A 4 -3.86 -17.64 -3.90
N PRO A 5 -4.20 -17.57 -2.59
CA PRO A 5 -4.66 -18.74 -1.87
C PRO A 5 -5.96 -19.31 -2.46
N GLU A 6 -5.99 -20.61 -2.72
CA GLU A 6 -7.15 -21.29 -3.33
C GLU A 6 -8.45 -21.10 -2.53
N TRP A 7 -8.35 -21.10 -1.20
CA TRP A 7 -9.51 -20.88 -0.33
C TRP A 7 -10.08 -19.46 -0.47
N LEU A 8 -9.22 -18.46 -0.68
CA LEU A 8 -9.60 -17.04 -0.83
C LEU A 8 -10.14 -16.80 -2.25
N ASP A 9 -9.51 -17.40 -3.24
CA ASP A 9 -9.97 -17.45 -4.62
C ASP A 9 -11.40 -18.01 -4.71
N ASN A 10 -11.62 -19.19 -4.13
CA ASN A 10 -12.94 -19.82 -4.07
C ASN A 10 -13.96 -18.92 -3.36
N TYR A 11 -13.59 -18.28 -2.24
CA TYR A 11 -14.50 -17.37 -1.54
C TYR A 11 -14.90 -16.17 -2.40
N ILE A 12 -13.94 -15.54 -3.06
CA ILE A 12 -14.20 -14.33 -3.87
C ILE A 12 -15.04 -14.67 -5.11
N PHE A 13 -14.65 -15.69 -5.88
CA PHE A 13 -15.31 -15.97 -7.16
C PHE A 13 -16.57 -16.83 -7.00
N ASN A 14 -16.54 -17.87 -6.15
CA ASN A 14 -17.66 -18.79 -6.04
C ASN A 14 -18.67 -18.42 -4.95
N ILE A 15 -18.24 -17.78 -3.84
CA ILE A 15 -19.15 -17.41 -2.75
C ILE A 15 -19.64 -15.97 -2.92
N LEU A 16 -18.74 -14.99 -3.05
CA LEU A 16 -19.10 -13.58 -3.22
C LEU A 16 -19.52 -13.23 -4.66
N LYS A 17 -19.33 -14.15 -5.62
CA LYS A 17 -19.71 -13.98 -7.03
C LYS A 17 -19.00 -12.80 -7.71
N ALA A 18 -17.75 -12.55 -7.31
CA ALA A 18 -16.90 -11.58 -7.97
C ALA A 18 -16.66 -11.95 -9.43
N LYS A 19 -16.34 -10.95 -10.26
CA LYS A 19 -16.13 -11.15 -11.70
C LYS A 19 -14.80 -10.54 -12.10
N TYR A 20 -13.99 -11.32 -12.82
CA TYR A 20 -12.82 -10.78 -13.51
C TYR A 20 -13.28 -10.07 -14.79
N SER A 21 -13.17 -8.74 -14.81
CA SER A 21 -13.53 -7.92 -15.97
C SER A 21 -12.73 -6.61 -15.94
N PRO A 22 -11.45 -6.63 -16.37
CA PRO A 22 -10.58 -5.46 -16.29
C PRO A 22 -11.06 -4.32 -17.19
N ASP A 23 -11.23 -3.15 -16.60
CA ASP A 23 -11.52 -1.89 -17.29
C ASP A 23 -10.74 -0.74 -16.63
N TYR A 24 -9.58 -0.41 -17.20
CA TYR A 24 -8.69 0.58 -16.62
C TYR A 24 -9.26 2.01 -16.60
N VAL A 25 -10.27 2.31 -17.42
CA VAL A 25 -10.90 3.64 -17.45
C VAL A 25 -12.01 3.72 -16.40
N ARG A 26 -12.84 2.69 -16.26
CA ARG A 26 -13.93 2.68 -15.29
C ARG A 26 -13.43 2.64 -13.84
N PHE A 27 -12.36 1.88 -13.58
CA PHE A 27 -11.84 1.63 -12.23
C PHE A 27 -10.62 2.50 -11.87
N GLU A 28 -10.32 3.53 -12.67
CA GLU A 28 -9.42 4.61 -12.25
C GLU A 28 -10.01 5.42 -11.08
N TYR A 29 -11.33 5.40 -10.91
CA TYR A 29 -12.02 6.13 -9.86
C TYR A 29 -13.02 5.25 -9.12
N ASN A 30 -12.67 4.87 -7.89
CA ASN A 30 -13.36 3.78 -7.18
C ASN A 30 -14.34 4.28 -6.10
N LEU A 31 -14.36 5.58 -5.83
CA LEU A 31 -15.19 6.18 -4.78
C LEU A 31 -16.70 6.09 -5.05
N ASN A 32 -17.10 5.94 -6.31
CA ASN A 32 -18.52 5.90 -6.72
C ASN A 32 -18.96 4.52 -7.24
N LEU A 33 -18.19 3.45 -6.99
CA LEU A 33 -18.59 2.11 -7.43
C LEU A 33 -19.88 1.70 -6.73
N ASN A 34 -20.85 1.23 -7.50
CA ASN A 34 -22.03 0.59 -6.96
C ASN A 34 -21.74 -0.87 -6.57
N LYS A 35 -22.72 -1.53 -5.94
CA LYS A 35 -22.59 -2.91 -5.46
C LYS A 35 -22.10 -3.91 -6.51
N ASP A 36 -22.56 -3.82 -7.75
CA ASP A 36 -22.16 -4.75 -8.82
C ASP A 36 -20.74 -4.44 -9.32
N GLU A 37 -20.39 -3.16 -9.39
CA GLU A 37 -19.07 -2.71 -9.81
C GLU A 37 -17.99 -3.03 -8.76
N VAL A 38 -18.32 -2.99 -7.46
CA VAL A 38 -17.41 -3.43 -6.40
C VAL A 38 -17.11 -4.93 -6.53
N LEU A 39 -18.06 -5.77 -6.99
CA LEU A 39 -17.79 -7.19 -7.25
C LEU A 39 -16.87 -7.42 -8.46
N ILE A 40 -16.91 -6.52 -9.45
CA ILE A 40 -15.93 -6.54 -10.55
C ILE A 40 -14.56 -6.10 -10.04
N TYR A 41 -14.52 -5.04 -9.22
CA TYR A 41 -13.29 -4.56 -8.61
C TYR A 41 -12.63 -5.64 -7.74
N LEU A 42 -13.43 -6.31 -6.91
CA LEU A 42 -13.03 -7.45 -6.10
C LEU A 42 -12.50 -8.62 -6.95
N GLY A 43 -13.11 -8.93 -8.10
CA GLY A 43 -12.63 -10.03 -8.95
C GLY A 43 -11.38 -9.69 -9.77
N THR A 44 -11.07 -8.40 -9.94
CA THR A 44 -10.04 -7.93 -10.87
C THR A 44 -8.81 -7.38 -10.14
N TYR A 45 -8.99 -6.49 -9.17
CA TYR A 45 -7.89 -5.73 -8.55
C TYR A 45 -7.52 -6.25 -7.17
N PHE A 46 -8.45 -6.85 -6.43
CA PHE A 46 -8.13 -7.42 -5.11
C PHE A 46 -7.03 -8.50 -5.17
N PRO A 47 -7.07 -9.51 -6.09
CA PRO A 47 -5.98 -10.49 -6.18
C PRO A 47 -4.64 -9.87 -6.55
N ARG A 48 -4.65 -8.79 -7.36
CA ARG A 48 -3.45 -8.02 -7.73
C ARG A 48 -2.85 -7.36 -6.49
N SER A 49 -3.63 -6.54 -5.78
CA SER A 49 -3.17 -5.85 -4.56
C SER A 49 -2.68 -6.83 -3.50
N TYR A 50 -3.35 -7.97 -3.33
CA TYR A 50 -2.90 -9.03 -2.41
C TYR A 50 -1.49 -9.52 -2.77
N ILE A 51 -1.28 -9.91 -4.03
CA ILE A 51 0.00 -10.47 -4.48
C ILE A 51 1.11 -9.44 -4.44
N GLU A 52 0.84 -8.22 -4.89
CA GLU A 52 1.77 -7.10 -4.87
C GLU A 52 2.27 -6.84 -3.46
N THR A 53 1.36 -6.61 -2.52
CA THR A 53 1.73 -6.23 -1.15
C THR A 53 2.39 -7.38 -0.40
N ASN A 54 1.89 -8.60 -0.52
CA ASN A 54 2.52 -9.77 0.08
C ASN A 54 3.96 -9.98 -0.44
N SER A 55 4.14 -9.87 -1.75
CA SER A 55 5.45 -10.04 -2.38
C SER A 55 6.40 -8.90 -2.03
N LEU A 56 5.94 -7.65 -2.04
CA LEU A 56 6.77 -6.49 -1.71
C LEU A 56 7.20 -6.47 -0.25
N PHE A 57 6.33 -6.87 0.68
CA PHE A 57 6.71 -7.00 2.08
C PHE A 57 7.71 -8.16 2.30
N THR A 58 7.58 -9.25 1.55
CA THR A 58 8.57 -10.34 1.58
C THR A 58 9.93 -9.86 1.05
N GLU A 59 9.95 -9.21 -0.13
CA GLU A 59 11.16 -8.64 -0.70
C GLU A 59 11.79 -7.58 0.21
N PHE A 60 10.97 -6.72 0.83
CA PHE A 60 11.41 -5.74 1.82
C PHE A 60 12.04 -6.42 3.04
N ALA A 61 11.37 -7.43 3.58
CA ALA A 61 11.86 -8.16 4.74
C ALA A 61 13.20 -8.85 4.48
N ASP A 62 13.39 -9.45 3.30
CA ASP A 62 14.65 -10.06 2.89
C ASP A 62 15.76 -9.00 2.68
N ALA A 63 15.40 -7.85 2.12
CA ALA A 63 16.34 -6.77 1.81
C ALA A 63 16.88 -6.05 3.06
N VAL A 64 16.10 -5.98 4.15
CA VAL A 64 16.48 -5.21 5.35
C VAL A 64 16.35 -5.96 6.67
N ASN A 65 16.08 -7.27 6.62
CA ASN A 65 15.83 -8.14 7.76
C ASN A 65 14.70 -7.59 8.68
N TYR A 66 13.60 -7.16 8.06
CA TYR A 66 12.52 -6.47 8.77
C TYR A 66 11.88 -7.32 9.87
N THR A 67 11.70 -8.62 9.64
CA THR A 67 11.12 -9.55 10.62
C THR A 67 11.90 -9.56 11.92
N LYS A 68 13.24 -9.54 11.85
CA LYS A 68 14.12 -9.43 13.01
C LYS A 68 13.99 -8.07 13.70
N ALA A 69 13.88 -6.98 12.94
CA ALA A 69 13.78 -5.63 13.49
C ALA A 69 12.52 -5.43 14.37
N ILE A 70 11.45 -6.17 14.08
CA ILE A 70 10.18 -6.13 14.83
C ILE A 70 9.95 -7.35 15.75
N GLU A 71 10.98 -8.17 16.00
CA GLU A 71 10.83 -9.42 16.78
C GLU A 71 10.34 -9.21 18.22
N HIS A 72 10.54 -8.00 18.75
CA HIS A 72 10.17 -7.59 20.10
C HIS A 72 8.67 -7.27 20.24
N LYS A 73 7.90 -7.28 19.15
CA LYS A 73 6.47 -6.94 19.14
C LYS A 73 5.62 -8.20 19.17
N SER A 74 4.61 -8.26 20.04
CA SER A 74 3.59 -9.32 20.01
C SER A 74 2.30 -8.89 19.32
N GLU A 75 2.08 -7.58 19.20
CA GLU A 75 0.96 -6.95 18.51
C GLU A 75 1.48 -5.99 17.44
N LEU A 76 0.79 -5.89 16.29
CA LEU A 76 1.02 -4.84 15.31
C LEU A 76 -0.22 -3.97 15.13
N LYS A 77 -0.01 -2.65 15.13
CA LYS A 77 -1.01 -1.66 14.73
C LYS A 77 -0.84 -1.31 13.25
N ILE A 78 -1.89 -1.53 12.47
CA ILE A 78 -1.90 -1.28 11.02
C ILE A 78 -2.93 -0.21 10.69
N LEU A 79 -2.55 0.76 9.88
CA LEU A 79 -3.45 1.75 9.27
C LEU A 79 -3.39 1.60 7.76
N ASP A 80 -4.54 1.60 7.09
CA ASP A 80 -4.63 1.68 5.63
C ASP A 80 -5.53 2.85 5.21
N LEU A 81 -4.97 3.77 4.43
CA LEU A 81 -5.68 4.91 3.85
C LEU A 81 -6.00 4.65 2.38
N GLY A 82 -7.29 4.43 2.11
CA GLY A 82 -7.83 4.05 0.81
C GLY A 82 -7.81 2.53 0.60
N CYS A 83 -8.30 1.78 1.60
CA CYS A 83 -8.17 0.32 1.64
C CYS A 83 -9.07 -0.44 0.64
N GLY A 84 -10.02 0.24 -0.01
CA GLY A 84 -10.98 -0.36 -0.93
C GLY A 84 -11.64 -1.62 -0.37
N THR A 85 -11.42 -2.74 -1.06
CA THR A 85 -11.93 -4.08 -0.67
C THR A 85 -10.94 -4.89 0.18
N GLY A 86 -9.76 -4.33 0.50
CA GLY A 86 -8.78 -4.87 1.44
C GLY A 86 -7.75 -5.85 0.87
N GLY A 87 -7.48 -5.81 -0.44
CA GLY A 87 -6.52 -6.73 -1.07
C GLY A 87 -5.12 -6.60 -0.47
N GLU A 88 -4.63 -5.37 -0.37
CA GLU A 88 -3.35 -4.99 0.22
C GLU A 88 -3.26 -5.34 1.71
N ILE A 89 -4.32 -5.09 2.48
CA ILE A 89 -4.41 -5.48 3.90
C ILE A 89 -4.20 -6.98 4.03
N LEU A 90 -4.95 -7.79 3.28
CA LEU A 90 -4.81 -9.25 3.37
C LEU A 90 -3.46 -9.75 2.86
N GLY A 91 -2.85 -9.03 1.90
CA GLY A 91 -1.48 -9.29 1.48
C GLY A 91 -0.48 -9.17 2.63
N ILE A 92 -0.61 -8.12 3.46
CA ILE A 92 0.23 -7.92 4.66
C ILE A 92 -0.09 -8.90 5.75
N LEU A 93 -1.36 -9.11 6.05
CA LEU A 93 -1.76 -10.08 7.07
C LEU A 93 -1.20 -11.46 6.75
N SER A 94 -1.20 -11.85 5.47
CA SER A 94 -0.61 -13.12 5.03
C SER A 94 0.92 -13.14 5.14
N PHE A 95 1.59 -12.00 4.93
CA PHE A 95 3.03 -11.87 5.18
C PHE A 95 3.33 -12.02 6.69
N VAL A 96 2.58 -11.33 7.56
CA VAL A 96 2.75 -11.38 9.02
C VAL A 96 2.45 -12.78 9.55
N ASP A 97 1.34 -13.38 9.14
CA ASP A 97 0.93 -14.74 9.51
C ASP A 97 2.05 -15.75 9.20
N LYS A 98 2.66 -15.64 8.01
CA LYS A 98 3.69 -16.58 7.55
C LYS A 98 5.09 -16.32 8.11
N PHE A 99 5.51 -15.06 8.22
CA PHE A 99 6.92 -14.71 8.43
C PHE A 99 7.23 -14.00 9.75
N VAL A 100 6.23 -13.45 10.45
CA VAL A 100 6.41 -12.69 11.70
C VAL A 100 5.79 -13.46 12.87
N LEU A 101 6.43 -14.58 13.24
CA LEU A 101 5.87 -15.57 14.17
C LEU A 101 5.66 -15.07 15.61
N ASN A 102 6.39 -14.03 16.02
CA ASN A 102 6.26 -13.40 17.33
C ASN A 102 4.97 -12.58 17.49
N VAL A 103 4.38 -12.11 16.39
CA VAL A 103 3.14 -11.33 16.42
C VAL A 103 1.95 -12.27 16.40
N ASN A 104 1.04 -12.13 17.37
CA ASN A 104 -0.20 -12.90 17.44
C ASN A 104 -1.46 -12.02 17.34
N ALA A 105 -1.35 -10.71 17.59
CA ALA A 105 -2.46 -9.78 17.57
C ALA A 105 -2.27 -8.68 16.52
N ILE A 106 -3.35 -8.30 15.85
CA ILE A 106 -3.41 -7.18 14.92
C ILE A 106 -4.51 -6.23 15.34
N LYS A 107 -4.17 -4.95 15.46
CA LYS A 107 -5.14 -3.86 15.54
C LYS A 107 -5.13 -3.07 14.23
N LEU A 108 -6.21 -3.13 13.49
CA LEU A 108 -6.32 -2.56 12.14
C LEU A 108 -7.31 -1.38 12.11
N LEU A 109 -6.90 -0.27 11.52
CA LEU A 109 -7.79 0.80 11.07
C LEU A 109 -7.78 0.83 9.54
N ALA A 110 -8.94 0.54 8.94
CA ALA A 110 -9.14 0.54 7.48
C ALA A 110 -10.01 1.73 7.09
N ILE A 111 -9.47 2.67 6.31
CA ILE A 111 -10.15 3.90 5.90
C ILE A 111 -10.43 3.87 4.41
N ASP A 112 -11.67 4.14 4.00
CA ASP A 112 -12.03 4.30 2.59
C ASP A 112 -13.27 5.20 2.42
N GLY A 113 -13.38 5.86 1.27
CA GLY A 113 -14.53 6.71 0.98
C GLY A 113 -15.74 5.96 0.39
N ASN A 114 -15.54 4.74 -0.10
CA ASN A 114 -16.60 3.92 -0.68
C ASN A 114 -17.16 2.92 0.36
N GLN A 115 -18.40 3.16 0.80
CA GLN A 115 -19.08 2.30 1.76
C GLN A 115 -19.34 0.87 1.25
N GLU A 116 -19.58 0.68 -0.04
CA GLU A 116 -19.78 -0.67 -0.61
C GLU A 116 -18.47 -1.45 -0.63
N SER A 117 -17.35 -0.80 -0.92
CA SER A 117 -16.01 -1.39 -0.80
C SER A 117 -15.73 -1.82 0.63
N LEU A 118 -16.04 -0.97 1.62
CA LEU A 118 -15.89 -1.29 3.04
C LEU A 118 -16.75 -2.49 3.48
N ARG A 119 -18.00 -2.60 3.00
CA ARG A 119 -18.85 -3.78 3.27
C ARG A 119 -18.28 -5.06 2.69
N ILE A 120 -17.62 -4.99 1.52
CA ILE A 120 -16.92 -6.14 0.94
C ILE A 120 -15.67 -6.47 1.75
N PHE A 121 -14.89 -5.46 2.16
CA PHE A 121 -13.75 -5.63 3.05
C PHE A 121 -14.17 -6.38 4.32
N GLU A 122 -15.26 -5.98 5.00
CA GLU A 122 -15.78 -6.66 6.20
C GLU A 122 -16.05 -8.15 5.98
N LYS A 123 -16.64 -8.52 4.83
CA LYS A 123 -16.91 -9.92 4.49
C LYS A 123 -15.63 -10.70 4.24
N VAL A 124 -14.65 -10.08 3.59
CA VAL A 124 -13.39 -10.71 3.23
C VAL A 124 -12.49 -10.88 4.46
N ILE A 125 -12.33 -9.84 5.29
CA ILE A 125 -11.55 -9.93 6.53
C ILE A 125 -12.16 -10.90 7.53
N SER A 126 -13.50 -10.95 7.64
CA SER A 126 -14.19 -11.92 8.49
C SER A 126 -13.92 -13.36 8.05
N TYR A 127 -13.90 -13.61 6.74
CA TYR A 127 -13.56 -14.94 6.22
C TYR A 127 -12.08 -15.27 6.41
N PHE A 128 -11.18 -14.28 6.22
CA PHE A 128 -9.75 -14.42 6.48
C PHE A 128 -9.44 -14.79 7.93
N LYS A 129 -10.14 -14.20 8.91
CA LYS A 129 -9.97 -14.50 10.35
C LYS A 129 -10.12 -15.98 10.69
N ALA A 130 -10.91 -16.74 9.92
CA ALA A 130 -11.05 -18.19 10.10
C ALA A 130 -9.89 -19.02 9.53
N HIS A 131 -8.97 -18.40 8.79
CA HIS A 131 -7.90 -19.04 8.03
C HIS A 131 -6.49 -18.56 8.44
N THR A 132 -6.36 -17.85 9.57
CA THR A 132 -5.11 -17.28 10.07
C THR A 132 -4.91 -17.60 11.54
N ARG A 133 -3.65 -17.58 12.01
CA ARG A 133 -3.32 -17.68 13.45
C ARG A 133 -3.46 -16.34 14.18
N LEU A 134 -3.66 -15.25 13.45
CA LEU A 134 -3.67 -13.89 13.99
C LEU A 134 -5.03 -13.57 14.63
N ASP A 135 -5.01 -13.03 15.84
CA ASP A 135 -6.17 -12.37 16.43
C ASP A 135 -6.30 -10.97 15.84
N ILE A 136 -7.28 -10.78 14.96
CA ILE A 136 -7.45 -9.53 14.21
C ILE A 136 -8.64 -8.75 14.76
N ASN A 137 -8.35 -7.61 15.37
CA ASN A 137 -9.33 -6.58 15.72
C ASN A 137 -9.24 -5.45 14.72
N TYR A 138 -10.36 -5.08 14.09
CA TYR A 138 -10.38 -4.03 13.09
C TYR A 138 -11.46 -2.98 13.38
N SER A 139 -11.24 -1.77 12.87
CA SER A 139 -12.18 -0.67 12.85
C SER A 139 -12.20 -0.06 11.46
N ILE A 140 -13.35 0.49 11.08
CA ILE A 140 -13.57 1.08 9.77
C ILE A 140 -13.74 2.59 9.92
N GLY A 141 -13.01 3.34 9.11
CA GLY A 141 -13.17 4.78 8.96
C GLY A 141 -13.79 5.11 7.59
N PRO A 142 -15.12 5.26 7.49
CA PRO A 142 -15.75 5.71 6.25
C PRO A 142 -15.46 7.20 6.06
N ALA A 143 -14.39 7.52 5.34
CA ALA A 143 -13.91 8.90 5.19
C ALA A 143 -13.55 9.19 3.73
N PHE A 144 -14.03 10.32 3.25
CA PHE A 144 -13.80 10.81 1.90
C PHE A 144 -12.89 12.03 1.95
N ILE A 145 -11.92 12.10 1.03
CA ILE A 145 -10.95 13.21 0.96
C ILE A 145 -11.24 14.00 -0.31
N GLU A 146 -11.97 15.11 -0.19
CA GLU A 146 -12.19 16.06 -1.29
C GLU A 146 -11.10 17.12 -1.37
N ASN A 147 -10.50 17.46 -0.24
CA ASN A 147 -9.54 18.55 -0.14
C ASN A 147 -8.57 18.36 1.03
N LYS A 148 -7.77 19.39 1.28
CA LYS A 148 -6.76 19.40 2.35
C LYS A 148 -7.38 19.42 3.76
N GLU A 149 -8.52 20.06 3.94
CA GLU A 149 -9.23 20.16 5.24
C GLU A 149 -9.77 18.80 5.68
N ASP A 150 -10.28 17.99 4.74
CA ASP A 150 -10.69 16.60 5.03
C ASP A 150 -9.50 15.76 5.49
N LEU A 151 -8.34 15.95 4.84
CA LEU A 151 -7.10 15.28 5.24
C LEU A 151 -6.65 15.70 6.64
N ASP A 152 -6.76 17.00 6.98
CA ASP A 152 -6.44 17.50 8.33
C ASP A 152 -7.41 16.95 9.37
N THR A 153 -8.70 16.85 9.04
CA THR A 153 -9.71 16.24 9.92
C THR A 153 -9.38 14.77 10.20
N ILE A 154 -9.01 14.00 9.18
CA ILE A 154 -8.55 12.61 9.36
C ILE A 154 -7.29 12.59 10.24
N ALA A 155 -6.35 13.51 10.03
CA ALA A 155 -5.13 13.59 10.83
C ALA A 155 -5.41 13.88 12.31
N GLU A 156 -6.44 14.66 12.64
CA GLU A 156 -6.84 14.94 14.02
C GLU A 156 -7.53 13.74 14.67
N ILE A 157 -8.42 13.07 13.95
CA ILE A 157 -9.18 11.90 14.45
C ILE A 157 -8.26 10.69 14.65
N VAL A 158 -7.32 10.46 13.73
CA VAL A 158 -6.34 9.38 13.81
C VAL A 158 -5.25 9.78 14.80
N SER A 159 -5.53 9.59 16.09
CA SER A 159 -4.63 9.99 17.19
C SER A 159 -3.56 8.96 17.54
N GLU A 160 -3.79 7.69 17.23
CA GLU A 160 -2.83 6.61 17.53
C GLU A 160 -1.61 6.63 16.60
N GLN A 161 -0.51 6.05 17.08
CA GLN A 161 0.63 5.68 16.23
C GLN A 161 0.52 4.23 15.76
N TYR A 162 1.07 3.95 14.58
CA TYR A 162 0.98 2.67 13.87
C TYR A 162 2.36 2.12 13.50
N ASP A 163 2.46 0.80 13.48
CA ASP A 163 3.68 0.07 13.13
C ASP A 163 3.81 -0.13 11.63
N ILE A 164 2.68 -0.26 10.95
CA ILE A 164 2.61 -0.35 9.49
C ILE A 164 1.51 0.61 9.04
N ILE A 165 1.84 1.48 8.10
CA ILE A 165 0.87 2.38 7.46
C ILE A 165 0.91 2.16 5.96
N LEU A 166 -0.25 2.08 5.32
CA LEU A 166 -0.41 1.83 3.90
C LEU A 166 -1.18 2.97 3.23
N SER A 167 -0.84 3.21 1.97
CA SER A 167 -1.77 3.82 1.02
C SER A 167 -1.41 3.31 -0.37
N CYS A 168 -2.27 2.44 -0.91
CA CYS A 168 -2.04 1.75 -2.17
C CYS A 168 -3.04 2.24 -3.21
N LYS A 169 -2.57 2.84 -4.31
CA LYS A 169 -3.37 3.32 -5.45
C LYS A 169 -4.45 4.36 -5.13
N ALA A 170 -4.54 4.86 -3.89
CA ALA A 170 -5.52 5.88 -3.50
C ALA A 170 -5.05 7.31 -3.86
N ILE A 171 -3.75 7.59 -3.73
CA ILE A 171 -3.21 8.95 -3.91
C ILE A 171 -3.28 9.39 -5.38
N CYS A 172 -3.07 8.48 -6.34
CA CYS A 172 -3.23 8.80 -7.75
C CYS A 172 -4.66 9.22 -8.13
N GLU A 173 -5.70 8.71 -7.45
CA GLU A 173 -7.09 9.14 -7.66
C GLU A 173 -7.27 10.61 -7.24
N LEU A 174 -6.71 10.98 -6.09
CA LEU A 174 -6.73 12.36 -5.58
C LEU A 174 -6.01 13.32 -6.53
N LEU A 175 -4.87 12.88 -7.08
CA LEU A 175 -4.13 13.61 -8.11
C LEU A 175 -4.95 13.78 -9.39
N ALA A 176 -5.53 12.69 -9.90
CA ALA A 176 -6.29 12.67 -11.15
C ALA A 176 -7.49 13.64 -11.09
N LYS A 177 -8.11 13.77 -9.91
CA LYS A 177 -9.24 14.67 -9.66
C LYS A 177 -8.85 16.07 -9.20
N LYS A 178 -7.55 16.38 -9.11
CA LYS A 178 -7.04 17.69 -8.65
C LYS A 178 -7.63 18.09 -7.28
N ARG A 179 -7.78 17.12 -6.37
CA ARG A 179 -8.30 17.35 -5.00
C ARG A 179 -7.32 18.14 -4.12
N PHE A 180 -6.05 18.18 -4.51
CA PHE A 180 -5.00 18.95 -3.85
C PHE A 180 -4.46 20.00 -4.82
N GLU A 181 -4.27 21.23 -4.34
CA GLU A 181 -3.70 22.31 -5.15
C GLU A 181 -2.27 22.00 -5.58
N GLN A 182 -1.44 21.41 -4.71
CA GLN A 182 -0.08 20.98 -5.03
C GLN A 182 0.34 19.73 -4.25
N LYS A 183 1.03 18.81 -4.95
CA LYS A 183 1.80 17.67 -4.42
C LYS A 183 1.03 16.74 -3.46
N PRO A 184 0.05 15.96 -3.97
CA PRO A 184 -0.76 15.07 -3.14
C PRO A 184 0.05 13.97 -2.44
N TYR A 185 1.07 13.38 -3.08
CA TYR A 185 1.89 12.35 -2.44
C TYR A 185 2.68 12.92 -1.27
N LYS A 186 3.28 14.10 -1.43
CA LYS A 186 4.00 14.76 -0.33
C LYS A 186 3.07 15.06 0.84
N SER A 187 1.87 15.59 0.56
CA SER A 187 0.90 15.98 1.59
C SER A 187 0.35 14.79 2.37
N ILE A 188 -0.05 13.73 1.66
CA ILE A 188 -0.57 12.50 2.27
C ILE A 188 0.53 11.80 3.07
N VAL A 189 1.74 11.67 2.51
CA VAL A 189 2.85 11.05 3.23
C VAL A 189 3.27 11.84 4.46
N ALA A 190 3.25 13.18 4.43
CA ALA A 190 3.54 13.98 5.61
C ALA A 190 2.55 13.69 6.75
N MET A 191 1.26 13.59 6.43
CA MET A 191 0.23 13.19 7.39
C MET A 191 0.48 11.78 7.93
N LEU A 192 0.59 10.78 7.05
CA LEU A 192 0.73 9.37 7.43
C LEU A 192 2.01 9.12 8.21
N ALA A 193 3.14 9.68 7.78
CA ALA A 193 4.43 9.51 8.43
C ALA A 193 4.44 10.08 9.87
N SER A 194 3.67 11.13 10.14
CA SER A 194 3.51 11.67 11.50
C SER A 194 2.85 10.68 12.47
N LYS A 195 2.14 9.68 11.95
CA LYS A 195 1.46 8.63 12.72
C LYS A 195 2.29 7.35 12.85
N LEU A 196 3.54 7.32 12.39
CA LEU A 196 4.41 6.15 12.56
C LEU A 196 4.98 6.04 13.98
N THR A 197 5.00 4.83 14.54
CA THR A 197 5.85 4.51 15.70
C THR A 197 7.34 4.69 15.35
N SER A 198 8.22 4.73 16.35
CA SER A 198 9.69 4.87 16.13
C SER A 198 10.26 3.80 15.20
N ASP A 199 9.73 2.58 15.32
CA ASP A 199 10.12 1.40 14.53
C ASP A 199 9.08 1.07 13.44
N GLY A 200 8.22 2.03 13.08
CA GLY A 200 7.16 1.87 12.11
C GLY A 200 7.61 2.06 10.66
N VAL A 201 6.87 1.47 9.72
CA VAL A 201 7.09 1.62 8.28
C VAL A 201 5.84 2.11 7.57
N LEU A 202 6.00 3.10 6.70
CA LEU A 202 5.01 3.58 5.75
C LEU A 202 5.30 2.97 4.39
N PHE A 203 4.31 2.30 3.82
CA PHE A 203 4.34 1.72 2.49
C PHE A 203 3.36 2.46 1.57
N ILE A 204 3.91 3.05 0.51
CA ILE A 204 3.14 3.67 -0.57
C ILE A 204 3.36 2.84 -1.82
N GLU A 205 2.28 2.49 -2.52
CA GLU A 205 2.33 1.79 -3.80
C GLU A 205 1.33 2.41 -4.76
N ASP A 206 1.68 2.47 -6.04
CA ASP A 206 0.78 3.02 -7.04
C ASP A 206 1.03 2.44 -8.45
N VAL A 207 0.07 2.65 -9.34
CA VAL A 207 0.10 2.21 -10.74
C VAL A 207 1.17 2.94 -11.55
N THR A 208 1.59 2.35 -12.67
CA THR A 208 2.65 2.91 -13.53
C THR A 208 2.15 3.68 -14.75
N VAL A 209 0.91 4.19 -14.71
CA VAL A 209 0.27 4.90 -15.84
C VAL A 209 0.53 6.40 -15.80
N LYS A 210 0.07 7.14 -16.82
CA LYS A 210 0.09 8.60 -16.81
C LYS A 210 -1.12 9.13 -16.06
N SER A 211 -0.90 10.14 -15.22
CA SER A 211 -2.00 10.89 -14.62
C SER A 211 -2.72 11.71 -15.69
N PRO A 212 -4.07 11.67 -15.77
CA PRO A 212 -4.83 12.51 -16.69
C PRO A 212 -4.71 14.00 -16.34
N ALA A 213 -4.44 14.35 -15.07
CA ALA A 213 -4.34 15.73 -14.62
C ALA A 213 -3.03 16.42 -15.05
N THR A 214 -1.94 15.65 -15.20
CA THR A 214 -0.58 16.20 -15.43
C THR A 214 0.10 15.66 -16.69
N ASN A 215 -0.46 14.63 -17.34
CA ASN A 215 0.13 13.87 -18.45
C ASN A 215 1.53 13.30 -18.15
N THR A 216 1.89 13.21 -16.86
CA THR A 216 3.16 12.66 -16.36
C THR A 216 2.92 11.28 -15.77
N PHE A 217 3.87 10.36 -15.93
CA PHE A 217 3.81 9.04 -15.34
C PHE A 217 3.80 9.12 -13.80
N ILE A 218 2.85 8.42 -13.16
CA ILE A 218 2.70 8.35 -11.71
C ILE A 218 4.03 8.02 -11.00
N PRO A 219 4.87 7.07 -11.46
CA PRO A 219 6.17 6.81 -10.84
C PRO A 219 7.10 8.03 -10.77
N ILE A 220 7.06 8.92 -11.76
CA ILE A 220 7.89 10.14 -11.76
C ILE A 220 7.37 11.11 -10.69
N ILE A 221 6.05 11.32 -10.64
CA ILE A 221 5.40 12.23 -9.68
C ILE A 221 5.61 11.74 -8.26
N LEU A 222 5.26 10.48 -7.97
CA LEU A 222 5.45 9.85 -6.67
C LEU A 222 6.91 9.96 -6.23
N ASN A 223 7.88 9.54 -7.05
CA ASN A 223 9.28 9.60 -6.64
C ASN A 223 9.78 11.04 -6.43
N SER A 224 9.34 12.01 -7.24
CA SER A 224 9.72 13.41 -7.07
C SER A 224 9.23 13.95 -5.73
N GLU A 225 7.94 13.74 -5.42
CA GLU A 225 7.30 14.25 -4.22
C GLU A 225 7.77 13.55 -2.94
N LEU A 226 7.98 12.23 -2.97
CA LEU A 226 8.50 11.49 -1.81
C LEU A 226 9.96 11.82 -1.53
N ASN A 227 10.78 12.03 -2.56
CA ASN A 227 12.16 12.49 -2.35
C ASN A 227 12.18 13.91 -1.76
N GLU A 228 11.25 14.78 -2.15
CA GLU A 228 11.09 16.10 -1.55
C GLU A 228 10.66 16.02 -0.08
N PHE A 229 9.67 15.18 0.24
CA PHE A 229 9.26 14.92 1.62
C PHE A 229 10.46 14.53 2.50
N VAL A 230 11.24 13.54 2.09
CA VAL A 230 12.38 13.05 2.88
C VAL A 230 13.49 14.10 3.02
N ARG A 231 13.76 14.91 1.98
CA ARG A 231 14.76 15.99 2.06
C ARG A 231 14.38 17.07 3.07
N GLU A 232 13.10 17.42 3.14
CA GLU A 232 12.61 18.47 4.03
C GLU A 232 12.36 17.96 5.46
N ASN A 233 12.06 16.67 5.62
CA ASN A 233 11.76 16.06 6.92
C ASN A 233 12.88 15.11 7.33
N LYS A 234 13.91 15.69 7.96
CA LYS A 234 15.17 15.00 8.30
C LYS A 234 15.03 13.82 9.25
N ASP A 235 13.89 13.64 9.90
CA ASP A 235 13.64 12.50 10.80
C ASP A 235 13.22 11.24 10.04
N PHE A 236 12.88 11.36 8.75
CA PHE A 236 12.46 10.25 7.91
C PHE A 236 13.51 9.90 6.86
N THR A 237 13.41 8.69 6.32
CA THR A 237 14.25 8.20 5.23
C THR A 237 13.55 7.12 4.44
N THR A 238 13.89 6.99 3.15
CA THR A 238 13.54 5.79 2.40
C THR A 238 14.35 4.61 2.91
N ILE A 239 13.66 3.52 3.21
CA ILE A 239 14.28 2.25 3.57
C ILE A 239 14.47 1.38 2.31
N PHE A 240 13.42 1.28 1.49
CA PHE A 240 13.38 0.43 0.30
C PHE A 240 12.47 1.04 -0.78
N PRO A 241 12.76 0.90 -2.09
CA PRO A 241 13.91 0.21 -2.68
C PRO A 241 15.24 0.92 -2.43
N ARG A 242 16.32 0.14 -2.35
CA ARG A 242 17.68 0.64 -2.02
C ARG A 242 18.21 1.65 -3.04
N SER A 243 17.89 1.47 -4.33
CA SER A 243 18.26 2.41 -5.38
C SER A 243 17.74 3.81 -5.07
N CYS A 244 16.55 3.92 -4.52
CA CYS A 244 15.98 5.20 -4.18
C CYS A 244 16.44 5.71 -2.80
N ALA A 245 16.64 4.83 -1.82
CA ALA A 245 17.29 5.19 -0.54
C ALA A 245 18.66 5.84 -0.75
N ASN A 246 19.46 5.31 -1.68
CA ASN A 246 20.79 5.83 -1.97
C ASN A 246 20.78 7.15 -2.77
N ASN A 247 19.63 7.53 -3.35
CA ASN A 247 19.53 8.63 -4.32
C ASN A 247 18.44 9.66 -4.01
N GLU A 248 17.72 9.58 -2.89
CA GLU A 248 16.63 10.50 -2.53
C GLU A 248 17.07 11.98 -2.46
N ASN A 249 18.34 12.22 -2.10
CA ASN A 249 18.93 13.56 -2.09
C ASN A 249 19.42 14.04 -3.48
N LYS A 250 19.52 13.14 -4.46
CA LYS A 250 20.08 13.42 -5.80
C LYS A 250 19.02 13.40 -6.91
N CYS A 251 17.95 12.62 -6.71
CA CYS A 251 16.86 12.46 -7.66
C CYS A 251 15.79 13.53 -7.39
N ILE A 252 16.00 14.73 -7.92
CA ILE A 252 15.12 15.88 -7.66
C ILE A 252 13.85 15.80 -8.50
N GLY A 253 13.98 15.57 -9.81
CA GLY A 253 12.84 15.54 -10.73
C GLY A 253 12.04 14.23 -10.76
N GLY A 254 12.28 13.34 -9.80
CA GLY A 254 11.75 11.98 -9.81
C GLY A 254 12.41 11.08 -10.87
N CYS A 255 12.06 9.80 -10.86
CA CYS A 255 12.48 8.84 -11.87
C CYS A 255 11.37 7.84 -12.13
N PHE A 256 11.43 7.17 -13.28
CA PHE A 256 10.52 6.08 -13.59
C PHE A 256 11.20 4.75 -13.24
N PHE A 257 10.57 3.96 -12.38
CA PHE A 257 10.83 2.53 -12.24
C PHE A 257 9.50 1.81 -12.03
N LYS A 258 9.52 0.49 -12.20
CA LYS A 258 8.38 -0.39 -11.95
C LYS A 258 8.82 -1.74 -11.41
N ARG A 259 7.95 -2.39 -10.66
CA ARG A 259 8.00 -3.81 -10.30
C ARG A 259 6.86 -4.50 -11.02
N GLU A 260 7.18 -5.55 -11.78
CA GLU A 260 6.17 -6.35 -12.50
C GLU A 260 5.88 -7.67 -11.79
N PHE A 261 4.62 -7.97 -11.51
CA PHE A 261 4.17 -9.24 -10.95
C PHE A 261 3.47 -10.05 -12.02
N ILE A 262 3.74 -11.37 -12.03
CA ILE A 262 3.03 -12.34 -12.86
C ILE A 262 2.45 -13.38 -11.92
N PHE A 263 1.14 -13.55 -11.95
CA PHE A 263 0.45 -14.50 -11.08
C PHE A 263 -0.80 -15.05 -11.79
N SER A 264 -1.43 -16.05 -11.19
CA SER A 264 -2.67 -16.64 -11.71
C SER A 264 -3.68 -16.81 -10.58
N HIS A 265 -4.95 -16.82 -10.95
CA HIS A 265 -6.09 -17.14 -10.11
C HIS A 265 -7.14 -17.88 -10.98
N SER A 266 -8.21 -18.42 -10.41
CA SER A 266 -9.10 -19.35 -11.14
C SER A 266 -9.77 -18.76 -12.39
N HIS A 267 -9.91 -17.44 -12.46
CA HIS A 267 -10.53 -16.72 -13.58
C HIS A 267 -9.51 -16.08 -14.56
N LYS A 268 -8.21 -16.12 -14.26
CA LYS A 268 -7.16 -15.58 -15.14
C LYS A 268 -5.80 -16.23 -14.90
N SER A 269 -5.23 -16.79 -15.96
CA SER A 269 -3.83 -17.24 -16.00
C SER A 269 -2.88 -16.12 -16.43
N ASN A 270 -1.69 -16.07 -15.84
CA ASN A 270 -0.60 -15.15 -16.20
C ASN A 270 -1.06 -13.69 -16.23
N ASP A 271 -1.84 -13.27 -15.23
CA ASP A 271 -2.16 -11.86 -15.06
C ASP A 271 -0.89 -11.08 -14.74
N VAL A 272 -0.80 -9.86 -15.26
CA VAL A 272 0.37 -9.01 -15.10
C VAL A 272 -0.04 -7.73 -14.40
N SER A 273 0.62 -7.46 -13.27
CA SER A 273 0.52 -6.17 -12.60
C SER A 273 1.84 -5.42 -12.60
N LYS A 274 1.78 -4.09 -12.60
CA LYS A 274 2.94 -3.20 -12.68
C LYS A 274 2.75 -2.03 -11.74
N VAL A 275 3.66 -1.92 -10.78
CA VAL A 275 3.55 -0.94 -9.70
C VAL A 275 4.85 -0.20 -9.47
N VAL A 276 4.76 1.01 -8.95
CA VAL A 276 5.84 1.74 -8.29
C VAL A 276 5.56 1.69 -6.79
N PHE A 277 6.60 1.69 -5.95
CA PHE A 277 6.39 1.61 -4.51
C PHE A 277 7.49 2.30 -3.70
N ARG A 278 7.24 2.55 -2.42
CA ARG A 278 8.20 3.11 -1.48
C ARG A 278 7.92 2.67 -0.05
N PHE A 279 8.96 2.24 0.64
CA PHE A 279 8.99 2.04 2.09
C PHE A 279 9.77 3.19 2.73
N ILE A 280 9.11 3.92 3.62
CA ILE A 280 9.66 5.06 4.37
C ILE A 280 9.52 4.74 5.86
N GLY A 281 10.49 5.14 6.67
CA GLY A 281 10.37 5.08 8.13
C GLY A 281 11.14 6.21 8.80
N LYS A 282 11.03 6.28 10.12
CA LYS A 282 11.88 7.16 10.93
C LYS A 282 13.32 6.66 10.86
N LYS A 283 14.30 7.56 10.84
CA LYS A 283 15.73 7.20 10.70
C LYS A 283 16.20 6.22 11.78
N ASP A 284 15.66 6.31 12.99
CA ASP A 284 16.03 5.45 14.11
C ASP A 284 15.81 3.95 13.82
N ILE A 285 14.84 3.61 12.96
CA ILE A 285 14.59 2.22 12.55
C ILE A 285 15.81 1.60 11.87
N LEU A 286 16.66 2.40 11.21
CA LEU A 286 17.86 1.92 10.53
C LEU A 286 18.83 1.22 11.50
N ASN A 287 18.78 1.54 12.80
CA ASN A 287 19.61 0.89 13.82
C ASN A 287 19.18 -0.55 14.11
N ARG A 288 17.94 -0.92 13.80
CA ARG A 288 17.39 -2.28 13.98
C ARG A 288 17.39 -3.09 12.69
N LEU A 289 17.45 -2.42 11.55
CA LEU A 289 17.47 -3.06 10.24
C LEU A 289 18.87 -3.55 9.88
N LYS A 290 18.94 -4.70 9.21
CA LYS A 290 20.18 -5.21 8.62
C LYS A 290 20.04 -5.21 7.11
N ILE A 291 20.58 -4.18 6.48
CA ILE A 291 20.55 -4.02 5.02
C ILE A 291 21.40 -5.12 4.39
N THR A 292 20.77 -5.96 3.57
CA THR A 292 21.46 -6.88 2.66
C THR A 292 21.72 -6.13 1.34
N ASP A 293 22.86 -6.38 0.68
CA ASP A 293 23.27 -5.59 -0.48
C ASP A 293 22.44 -5.95 -1.74
N GLU A 294 21.22 -5.44 -1.81
CA GLU A 294 20.33 -5.51 -2.99
C GLU A 294 20.33 -4.21 -3.79
N SER A 295 21.40 -3.41 -3.71
CA SER A 295 21.47 -2.04 -4.27
C SER A 295 21.18 -1.95 -5.78
N LYS A 296 21.22 -3.08 -6.51
CA LYS A 296 21.05 -3.16 -7.97
C LYS A 296 19.71 -3.74 -8.46
N LYS A 297 18.77 -4.12 -7.60
CA LYS A 297 17.53 -4.81 -8.04
C LYS A 297 16.62 -3.94 -8.92
N TYR A 298 16.62 -2.62 -8.72
CA TYR A 298 15.79 -1.68 -9.48
C TYR A 298 16.65 -0.63 -10.19
N ASN A 299 16.64 -0.66 -11.53
CA ASN A 299 17.37 0.28 -12.37
C ASN A 299 16.67 1.65 -12.43
N CYS A 300 17.06 2.59 -11.58
CA CYS A 300 16.55 3.97 -11.59
C CYS A 300 17.46 4.89 -12.42
N LYS A 301 16.96 5.44 -13.52
CA LYS A 301 17.64 6.55 -14.23
C LYS A 301 17.37 7.85 -13.47
N ILE A 302 18.37 8.34 -12.73
CA ILE A 302 18.25 9.55 -11.91
C ILE A 302 18.07 10.77 -12.81
N SER A 303 16.97 11.49 -12.63
CA SER A 303 16.81 12.82 -13.22
C SER A 303 17.42 13.86 -12.28
N LYS A 304 18.49 14.51 -12.73
CA LYS A 304 19.00 15.76 -12.17
C LYS A 304 18.39 16.88 -13.01
N LYS A 305 17.38 17.56 -12.50
CA LYS A 305 17.04 18.89 -13.00
C LYS A 305 17.74 19.89 -12.10
#